data_AF-A0A1S1N5J9-F1
#
_entry.id   AF-A0A1S1N5J9-F1
#
_cell.length_a   1.000
_cell.length_b   1.000
_cell.length_c   1.000
_cell.angle_alpha   90.00
_cell.angle_beta   90.00
_cell.angle_gamma   90.00
#
_symmetry.space_group_name_H-M   'P 1'
#
loop_
_entity.id
_entity.type
_entity.pdbx_description
1 polymer ?
#
loop_
_entity_poly.entity_id
_entity_poly.type
_entity_poly.pdbx_seq_one_letter_code
_entity_poly.pdbx_strand_id
1 'polypeptide(L)' 'MNVLKTLFASMVIMSSAAAVAATATFADLDADKDGVISKSEASASESLMKVFNELDSNQDGELSEDEFNK' A
#
# COMPACT_ATOMS: atom_id res chain seq x y z
N MET A 1 30.26 13.35 -4.58
CA MET A 1 29.54 12.14 -4.13
C MET A 1 28.27 12.61 -3.50
N ASN A 2 27.18 12.59 -4.26
CA ASN A 2 25.97 13.31 -3.91
C ASN A 2 25.21 12.52 -2.84
N VAL A 3 25.23 13.13 -1.66
CA VAL A 3 24.55 12.77 -0.44
C VAL A 3 23.03 12.63 -0.64
N LEU A 4 22.44 11.77 0.18
CA LEU A 4 21.14 11.98 0.84
C LEU A 4 19.86 11.64 0.06
N LYS A 5 19.26 10.51 0.44
CA LYS A 5 17.81 10.27 0.46
C LYS A 5 17.50 9.26 1.56
N THR A 6 17.73 9.68 2.80
CA THR A 6 17.19 9.04 3.99
C THR A 6 15.98 9.86 4.40
N LEU A 7 14.81 9.44 3.94
CA LEU A 7 13.51 9.98 4.34
C LEU A 7 12.65 8.80 4.79
N PHE A 8 13.01 8.21 5.93
CA PHE A 8 12.02 7.58 6.79
C PHE A 8 11.26 8.71 7.47
N ALA A 9 10.33 9.30 6.73
CA ALA A 9 9.47 10.37 7.23
C ALA A 9 8.32 9.75 8.02
N SER A 10 8.32 10.05 9.31
CA SER A 10 7.11 10.50 10.02
C SER A 10 5.94 9.52 10.16
N MET A 11 5.88 8.91 11.35
CA MET A 11 4.74 9.03 12.27
C MET A 11 3.33 8.83 11.71
N VAL A 12 2.68 7.71 12.09
CA VAL A 12 1.37 7.74 12.78
C VAL A 12 1.25 6.53 13.70
N ILE A 13 1.10 6.79 15.00
CA ILE A 13 0.49 5.86 15.94
C ILE A 13 -1.01 5.97 15.68
N MET A 14 -1.66 4.96 15.09
CA MET A 14 -3.12 4.90 15.09
C MET A 14 -3.56 3.55 15.63
N SER A 15 -4.05 3.63 16.87
CA SER A 15 -4.82 2.65 17.60
C SER A 15 -5.89 1.98 16.74
N SER A 16 -6.10 0.70 17.03
CA SER A 16 -7.29 -0.11 16.77
C SER A 16 -8.48 0.62 16.13
N ALA A 17 -8.75 0.31 14.86
CA ALA A 17 -10.08 0.44 14.31
C ALA A 17 -10.50 -0.94 13.81
N ALA A 18 -11.49 -1.48 14.49
CA ALA A 18 -12.15 -2.72 14.19
C ALA A 18 -12.59 -2.77 12.73
N ALA A 19 -12.49 -3.98 12.18
CA ALA A 19 -13.09 -4.45 10.93
C ALA A 19 -14.41 -3.73 10.60
N VAL A 20 -14.33 -2.70 9.75
CA VAL A 20 -15.43 -2.40 8.84
C VAL A 20 -15.12 -3.20 7.59
N ALA A 21 -15.93 -4.22 7.33
CA ALA A 21 -15.94 -4.97 6.07
C ALA A 21 -16.47 -4.07 4.94
N ALA A 22 -15.80 -2.94 4.71
CA ALA A 22 -15.91 -2.17 3.51
C ALA A 22 -14.75 -2.64 2.64
N THR A 23 -15.05 -3.00 1.40
CA THR A 23 -14.06 -3.16 0.33
C THR A 23 -13.15 -1.94 0.33
N ALA A 24 -11.99 -2.04 0.96
CA ALA A 24 -11.01 -0.95 0.98
C ALA A 24 -10.67 -0.65 -0.47
N THR A 25 -10.96 0.58 -0.89
CA THR A 25 -10.66 1.04 -2.24
C THR A 25 -9.17 1.34 -2.35
N PHE A 26 -8.66 1.48 -3.58
CA PHE A 26 -7.26 1.85 -3.80
C PHE A 26 -6.86 3.08 -2.96
N ALA A 27 -7.69 4.12 -2.97
CA ALA A 27 -7.47 5.35 -2.24
C ALA A 27 -7.56 5.23 -0.70
N ASP A 28 -8.18 4.16 -0.17
CA ASP A 28 -8.19 3.87 1.26
C ASP A 28 -6.90 3.16 1.71
N LEU A 29 -6.22 2.50 0.78
CA LEU A 29 -5.01 1.71 1.02
C LEU A 29 -3.74 2.51 0.72
N ASP A 30 -3.76 3.36 -0.31
CA ASP A 30 -2.73 4.35 -0.64
C ASP A 30 -2.76 5.48 0.40
N ALA A 31 -2.07 5.25 1.53
CA ALA A 31 -2.13 6.10 2.70
C ALA A 31 -1.28 7.36 2.53
N ASP A 32 -0.17 7.24 1.81
CA ASP A 32 0.72 8.36 1.51
C ASP A 32 0.35 9.13 0.22
N LYS A 33 -0.57 8.58 -0.58
CA LYS A 33 -1.13 9.18 -1.80
C LYS A 33 -0.10 9.36 -2.89
N ASP A 34 0.83 8.43 -3.00
CA ASP A 34 1.87 8.43 -4.02
C ASP A 34 1.39 7.80 -5.36
N GLY A 35 0.19 7.20 -5.36
CA GLY A 35 -0.43 6.59 -6.52
C GLY A 35 -0.05 5.12 -6.73
N VAL A 36 0.59 4.50 -5.74
CA VAL A 36 0.82 3.06 -5.66
C VAL A 36 0.43 2.53 -4.28
N ILE A 37 0.21 1.22 -4.16
CA ILE A 37 0.08 0.56 -2.86
C ILE A 37 1.36 -0.23 -2.63
N SER A 38 2.16 0.23 -1.69
CA SER A 38 3.34 -0.49 -1.26
C SER A 38 2.97 -1.76 -0.49
N LYS A 39 3.91 -2.70 -0.38
CA LYS A 39 3.72 -3.90 0.47
C LYS A 39 3.41 -3.58 1.94
N SER A 40 3.92 -2.45 2.43
CA SER A 40 3.65 -1.98 3.80
C SER A 40 2.19 -1.58 3.95
N GLU A 41 1.63 -0.88 2.96
CA GLU A 41 0.23 -0.48 2.96
C GLU A 41 -0.70 -1.66 2.67
N ALA A 42 -0.35 -2.51 1.72
CA ALA A 42 -1.07 -3.75 1.45
C ALA A 42 -1.18 -4.63 2.69
N SER A 43 -0.18 -4.61 3.59
CA SER A 43 -0.20 -5.38 4.84
C SER A 43 -1.34 -5.00 5.80
N ALA A 44 -1.96 -3.83 5.62
CA ALA A 44 -3.16 -3.44 6.33
C ALA A 44 -4.40 -4.26 5.91
N SER A 45 -4.34 -4.94 4.76
CA SER A 45 -5.40 -5.78 4.21
C SER A 45 -4.88 -7.19 3.92
N GLU A 46 -5.28 -8.16 4.75
CA GLU A 46 -4.94 -9.57 4.53
C GLU A 46 -5.43 -10.11 3.18
N SER A 47 -6.57 -9.62 2.71
CA SER A 47 -7.14 -10.00 1.40
C SER A 47 -6.27 -9.49 0.27
N LEU A 48 -5.81 -8.24 0.35
CA LEU A 48 -4.91 -7.67 -0.66
C LEU A 48 -3.57 -8.39 -0.66
N MET A 49 -2.97 -8.64 0.51
CA MET A 49 -1.69 -9.35 0.62
C MET A 49 -1.69 -10.74 -0.04
N LYS A 50 -2.83 -11.45 -0.04
CA LYS A 50 -2.95 -12.76 -0.69
C LYS A 50 -2.88 -12.67 -2.21
N VAL A 51 -3.45 -11.61 -2.78
CA VAL A 51 -3.48 -11.38 -4.23
C VAL A 51 -2.43 -10.37 -4.69
N PHE A 52 -1.65 -9.79 -3.77
CA PHE A 52 -0.67 -8.74 -4.07
C PHE A 52 0.30 -9.18 -5.17
N ASN A 53 0.94 -10.34 -4.97
CA ASN A 53 1.86 -10.89 -5.95
C ASN A 53 1.18 -11.32 -7.26
N GLU A 54 -0.16 -11.51 -7.25
CA GLU A 54 -0.93 -11.84 -8.46
C GLU A 54 -1.29 -10.58 -9.24
N LEU A 55 -1.53 -9.46 -8.56
CA LEU A 55 -1.83 -8.15 -9.15
C LEU A 55 -0.55 -7.43 -9.62
N ASP A 56 0.55 -7.58 -8.87
CA ASP A 56 1.89 -7.04 -9.13
C ASP A 56 2.50 -7.74 -10.37
N SER A 57 2.05 -7.28 -11.53
CA SER A 57 2.31 -7.90 -12.83
C SER A 57 3.71 -7.57 -13.31
N ASN A 58 4.22 -6.40 -12.94
CA ASN A 58 5.56 -5.94 -13.26
C ASN A 58 6.61 -6.41 -12.23
N GLN A 59 6.19 -6.97 -11.09
CA GLN A 59 7.03 -7.49 -10.01
C GLN A 59 7.97 -6.45 -9.42
N ASP A 60 7.54 -5.19 -9.36
CA ASP A 60 8.32 -4.11 -8.76
C ASP A 60 8.16 -4.04 -7.23
N GLY A 61 7.20 -4.78 -6.67
CA GLY A 61 6.92 -4.85 -5.25
C GLY A 61 5.93 -3.80 -4.76
N GLU A 62 5.24 -3.12 -5.66
CA GLU A 62 4.20 -2.11 -5.44
C GLU A 62 3.00 -2.44 -6.36
N LEU A 63 1.80 -1.94 -6.03
CA LEU A 63 0.63 -2.08 -6.89
C LEU A 63 0.20 -0.71 -7.40
N SER A 64 0.32 -0.49 -8.70
CA SER A 64 -0.26 0.70 -9.32
C SER A 64 -1.79 0.65 -9.32
N GLU A 65 -2.44 1.81 -9.45
CA GLU A 65 -3.90 1.89 -9.60
C GLU A 65 -4.42 1.05 -10.78
N ASP A 66 -3.65 0.99 -11.87
CA ASP A 66 -3.95 0.16 -13.04
C ASP A 66 -3.86 -1.34 -12.73
N GLU A 67 -2.92 -1.76 -11.88
CA GLU A 67 -2.77 -3.16 -11.45
C GLU A 67 -3.83 -3.56 -10.43
N PHE A 68 -4.20 -2.66 -9.53
CA PHE A 68 -5.25 -2.89 -8.54
C PHE A 68 -6.65 -3.02 -9.16
N ASN A 69 -6.93 -2.30 -10.25
CA ASN A 69 -8.24 -2.29 -10.93
C ASN A 69 -8.41 -3.38 -12.01
N LYS A 70 -7.41 -4.24 -12.23
CA LYS A 70 -7.48 -5.36 -13.19
C LYS A 70 -8.25 -6.56 -12.64
#